data_AF-A0A3D1G2C7-F1
#
_entry.id   AF-A0A3D1G2C7-F1
#
_cell.length_a   1.000
_cell.length_b   1.000
_cell.length_c   1.000
_cell.angle_alpha   90.00
_cell.angle_beta   90.00
_cell.angle_gamma   90.00
#
_symmetry.space_group_name_H-M   'P 1'
#
loop_
_entity.id
_entity.type
_entity.pdbx_description
1 polymer ?
#
loop_
_entity_poly.entity_id
_entity_poly.type
_entity_poly.pdbx_seq_one_letter_code
_entity_poly.pdbx_strand_id
1 'polypeptide(L)'
;LNKILKDVINRSQSMLGKNANYVPGWDCHGLPIEWKIEEAYRKKGRDKDQVPIVEFRKECREFASHWMAVQSEEFQRLGVMGDWDNPYATMKLESEAIIAGEIGRFLMEGSLFRGSKPVMWSAVEKTALAEAEIEYFDRTSTTIYARFPVTKAGHPALEGATVVIWTTTPWTMPG
;
A
#
# COMPACT_ATOMS: atom_id res chain seq x y z
N LEU A 1 -1.87 14.98 18.99
CA LEU A 1 -0.52 15.61 18.90
C LEU A 1 -0.27 16.28 17.54
N ASN A 2 -0.26 15.55 16.40
CA ASN A 2 0.11 16.12 15.08
C ASN A 2 -0.68 17.38 14.67
N LYS A 3 -2.03 17.32 14.72
CA LYS A 3 -2.89 18.43 14.28
C LYS A 3 -2.75 19.68 15.15
N ILE A 4 -2.56 19.50 16.45
CA ILE A 4 -2.34 20.61 17.40
C ILE A 4 -1.03 21.33 17.07
N LEU A 5 0.05 20.59 16.81
CA LEU A 5 1.33 21.20 16.44
C LEU A 5 1.23 22.02 15.14
N LYS A 6 0.54 21.49 14.13
CA LYS A 6 0.27 22.22 12.87
C LYS A 6 -0.55 23.48 13.12
N ASP A 7 -1.59 23.39 13.95
CA ASP A 7 -2.45 24.52 14.30
C ASP A 7 -1.68 25.65 15.02
N VAL A 8 -0.81 25.31 15.98
CA VAL A 8 0.07 26.29 16.66
C VAL A 8 0.94 27.04 15.65
N ILE A 9 1.52 26.33 14.69
CA ILE A 9 2.34 26.95 13.63
C ILE A 9 1.47 27.89 12.79
N ASN A 10 0.37 27.41 12.23
CA ASN A 10 -0.51 28.22 11.38
C ASN A 10 -1.01 29.48 12.11
N ARG A 11 -1.47 29.34 13.35
CA ARG A 11 -1.88 30.46 14.21
C ARG A 11 -0.75 31.47 14.41
N SER A 12 0.44 30.99 14.79
CA SER A 12 1.59 31.87 15.04
C SER A 12 1.99 32.64 13.78
N GLN A 13 2.00 31.99 12.61
CA GLN A 13 2.33 32.65 11.35
C GLN A 13 1.27 33.66 10.93
N SER A 14 -0.02 33.34 11.10
CA SER A 14 -1.12 34.27 10.86
C SER A 14 -1.06 35.49 11.78
N MET A 15 -0.74 35.30 13.07
CA MET A 15 -0.56 36.39 14.04
C MET A 15 0.64 37.28 13.72
N LEU A 16 1.64 36.77 12.99
CA LEU A 16 2.76 37.54 12.46
C LEU A 16 2.43 38.25 11.13
N GLY A 17 1.16 38.26 10.70
CA GLY A 17 0.69 38.92 9.49
C GLY A 17 0.94 38.14 8.19
N LYS A 18 1.31 36.86 8.27
CA LYS A 18 1.48 36.01 7.08
C LYS A 18 0.15 35.39 6.64
N ASN A 19 0.01 35.14 5.34
CA ASN A 19 -1.10 34.36 4.79
C ASN A 19 -0.84 32.85 4.97
N ALA A 20 -1.06 32.33 6.16
CA ALA A 20 -0.87 30.91 6.49
C ALA A 20 -2.18 30.12 6.28
N ASN A 21 -2.48 29.80 5.02
CA ASN A 21 -3.65 28.98 4.68
C ASN A 21 -3.41 27.50 5.03
N TYR A 22 -4.31 26.90 5.80
CA TYR A 22 -4.28 25.48 6.16
C TYR A 22 -5.49 24.75 5.59
N VAL A 23 -5.26 23.91 4.57
CA VAL A 23 -6.28 23.06 3.98
C VAL A 23 -6.15 21.64 4.56
N PRO A 24 -7.12 21.15 5.34
CA PRO A 24 -7.14 19.77 5.80
C PRO A 24 -7.38 18.81 4.62
N GLY A 25 -6.97 17.57 4.80
CA GLY A 25 -7.38 16.54 3.86
C GLY A 25 -7.15 15.12 4.32
N TRP A 26 -7.64 14.22 3.48
CA TRP A 26 -7.79 12.80 3.77
C TRP A 26 -7.24 11.96 2.64
N ASP A 27 -6.61 10.86 3.06
CA ASP A 27 -6.31 9.75 2.18
C ASP A 27 -7.45 8.73 2.25
N CYS A 28 -8.05 8.45 1.10
CA CYS A 28 -9.32 7.76 0.96
C CYS A 28 -9.23 6.46 0.13
N HIS A 29 -8.02 6.02 -0.23
CA HIS A 29 -7.78 4.82 -1.04
C HIS A 29 -6.86 3.83 -0.32
N GLY A 30 -6.64 2.67 -0.94
CA GLY A 30 -5.59 1.73 -0.56
C GLY A 30 -6.06 0.54 0.27
N LEU A 31 -5.12 -0.41 0.45
CA LEU A 31 -5.34 -1.70 1.11
C LEU A 31 -5.95 -1.60 2.52
N PRO A 32 -5.60 -0.61 3.38
CA PRO A 32 -6.19 -0.53 4.71
C PRO A 32 -7.72 -0.39 4.72
N ILE A 33 -8.28 0.36 3.76
CA ILE A 33 -9.73 0.52 3.61
C ILE A 33 -10.34 -0.76 3.06
N GLU A 34 -9.75 -1.32 2.00
CA GLU A 34 -10.21 -2.57 1.39
C GLU A 34 -10.27 -3.71 2.41
N TRP A 35 -9.24 -3.83 3.26
CA TRP A 35 -9.18 -4.82 4.32
C TRP A 35 -10.30 -4.64 5.35
N LYS A 36 -10.66 -3.40 5.70
CA LYS A 36 -11.74 -3.14 6.66
C LYS A 36 -13.12 -3.53 6.11
N ILE A 37 -13.37 -3.28 4.83
CA ILE A 37 -14.59 -3.75 4.16
C ILE A 37 -14.59 -5.28 4.07
N GLU A 38 -13.47 -5.88 3.69
CA GLU A 38 -13.34 -7.34 3.60
C GLU A 38 -13.52 -8.02 4.98
N GLU A 39 -12.97 -7.45 6.05
CA GLU A 39 -13.18 -7.89 7.43
C GLU A 39 -14.68 -7.88 7.80
N ALA A 40 -15.43 -6.86 7.35
CA ALA A 40 -16.87 -6.77 7.56
C ALA A 40 -17.64 -7.85 6.78
N TYR A 41 -17.21 -8.21 5.57
CA TYR A 41 -17.79 -9.33 4.82
C TYR A 41 -17.49 -10.68 5.46
N ARG A 42 -16.24 -10.93 5.86
CA ARG A 42 -15.84 -12.17 6.55
C ARG A 42 -16.65 -12.39 7.82
N LYS A 43 -16.88 -11.32 8.61
CA LYS A 43 -17.77 -11.37 9.80
C LYS A 43 -19.22 -11.74 9.48
N LYS A 44 -19.68 -11.44 8.25
CA LYS A 44 -21.00 -11.80 7.74
C LYS A 44 -21.02 -13.13 6.95
N GLY A 45 -19.88 -13.84 6.89
CA GLY A 45 -19.76 -15.08 6.12
C GLY A 45 -19.82 -14.90 4.60
N ARG A 46 -19.60 -13.67 4.09
CA ARG A 46 -19.56 -13.36 2.65
C ARG A 46 -18.10 -13.31 2.19
N ASP A 47 -17.83 -13.92 1.04
CA ASP A 47 -16.54 -13.80 0.37
C ASP A 47 -16.50 -12.53 -0.49
N LYS A 48 -15.39 -11.79 -0.43
CA LYS A 48 -15.14 -10.60 -1.26
C LYS A 48 -15.13 -10.95 -2.74
N ASP A 49 -14.62 -12.13 -3.11
CA ASP A 49 -14.57 -12.56 -4.51
C ASP A 49 -15.97 -12.75 -5.12
N GLN A 50 -17.02 -12.79 -4.30
CA GLN A 50 -18.44 -12.86 -4.71
C GLN A 50 -19.10 -11.48 -4.79
N VAL A 51 -18.40 -10.41 -4.44
CA VAL A 51 -18.91 -9.04 -4.47
C VAL A 51 -18.53 -8.41 -5.81
N PRO A 52 -19.48 -7.82 -6.55
CA PRO A 52 -19.16 -7.03 -7.73
C PRO A 52 -18.16 -5.91 -7.41
N ILE A 53 -17.10 -5.77 -8.21
CA ILE A 53 -16.02 -4.79 -7.98
C ILE A 53 -16.56 -3.34 -7.82
N VAL A 54 -17.59 -2.98 -8.57
CA VAL A 54 -18.21 -1.64 -8.49
C VAL A 54 -18.93 -1.45 -7.16
N GLU A 55 -19.61 -2.48 -6.64
CA GLU A 55 -20.23 -2.47 -5.32
C GLU A 55 -19.16 -2.33 -4.23
N PHE A 56 -18.10 -3.14 -4.31
CA PHE A 56 -16.99 -3.08 -3.37
C PHE A 56 -16.33 -1.70 -3.31
N ARG A 57 -16.02 -1.11 -4.47
CA ARG A 57 -15.43 0.25 -4.54
C ARG A 57 -16.36 1.33 -4.01
N LYS A 58 -17.67 1.16 -4.18
CA LYS A 58 -18.68 2.06 -3.62
C LYS A 58 -18.67 1.97 -2.09
N GLU A 59 -18.66 0.77 -1.53
CA GLU A 59 -18.57 0.57 -0.07
C GLU A 59 -17.28 1.16 0.51
N CYS A 60 -16.14 1.03 -0.17
CA CYS A 60 -14.89 1.69 0.23
C CYS A 60 -15.02 3.22 0.28
N ARG A 61 -15.67 3.83 -0.73
CA ARG A 61 -15.92 5.28 -0.75
C ARG A 61 -16.88 5.73 0.35
N GLU A 62 -17.92 4.95 0.63
CA GLU A 62 -18.86 5.22 1.72
C GLU A 62 -18.16 5.16 3.08
N PHE A 63 -17.31 4.15 3.30
CA PHE A 63 -16.50 4.01 4.51
C PHE A 63 -15.52 5.17 4.68
N ALA A 64 -14.80 5.56 3.62
CA ALA A 64 -13.91 6.72 3.65
C ALA A 64 -14.67 8.02 3.97
N SER A 65 -15.85 8.21 3.37
CA SER A 65 -16.70 9.38 3.61
C SER A 65 -17.19 9.46 5.04
N HIS A 66 -17.60 8.33 5.62
CA HIS A 66 -18.02 8.25 7.02
C HIS A 66 -16.88 8.67 7.96
N TRP A 67 -15.69 8.10 7.81
CA TRP A 67 -14.55 8.42 8.67
C TRP A 67 -14.03 9.84 8.46
N MET A 68 -14.08 10.35 7.24
CA MET A 68 -13.76 11.75 6.96
C MET A 68 -14.66 12.70 7.76
N ALA A 69 -15.97 12.43 7.81
CA ALA A 69 -16.91 13.25 8.56
C ALA A 69 -16.62 13.20 10.08
N VAL A 70 -16.45 12.00 10.64
CA VAL A 70 -16.13 11.80 12.07
C VAL A 70 -14.84 12.51 12.44
N GLN A 71 -13.76 12.30 11.69
CA GLN A 71 -12.46 12.91 11.97
C GLN A 71 -12.49 14.44 11.79
N SER A 72 -13.27 14.95 10.83
CA SER A 72 -13.45 16.39 10.64
C SER A 72 -14.06 17.03 11.89
N GLU A 73 -15.13 16.43 12.42
CA GLU A 73 -15.78 16.89 13.66
C GLU A 73 -14.80 16.87 14.85
N GLU A 74 -14.06 15.78 15.02
CA GLU A 74 -13.08 15.64 16.10
C GLU A 74 -11.97 16.69 16.01
N PHE A 75 -11.43 16.95 14.83
CA PHE A 75 -10.38 17.96 14.65
C PHE A 75 -10.88 19.38 14.85
N GLN A 76 -12.10 19.69 14.39
CA GLN A 76 -12.73 20.99 14.66
C GLN A 76 -13.00 21.16 16.16
N ARG A 77 -13.42 20.11 16.86
CA ARG A 77 -13.61 20.10 18.32
C ARG A 77 -12.31 20.33 19.10
N LEU A 78 -11.17 19.95 18.54
CA LEU A 78 -9.84 20.28 19.09
C LEU A 78 -9.42 21.74 18.84
N GLY A 79 -10.25 22.53 18.16
CA GLY A 79 -9.99 23.94 17.86
C GLY A 79 -9.02 24.16 16.70
N VAL A 80 -8.76 23.14 15.87
CA VAL A 80 -7.87 23.27 14.71
C VAL A 80 -8.52 24.20 13.67
N MET A 81 -7.86 25.30 13.34
CA MET A 81 -8.32 26.21 12.28
C MET A 81 -7.79 25.76 10.93
N GLY A 82 -8.68 25.67 9.95
CA GLY A 82 -8.38 25.37 8.56
C GLY A 82 -9.61 25.54 7.68
N ASP A 83 -9.44 25.37 6.37
CA ASP A 83 -10.52 25.38 5.39
C ASP A 83 -11.28 24.04 5.42
N TRP A 84 -12.20 23.91 6.38
CA TRP A 84 -13.02 22.71 6.56
C TRP A 84 -14.13 22.59 5.51
N ASP A 85 -14.46 23.67 4.81
CA ASP A 85 -15.50 23.70 3.78
C ASP A 85 -14.95 23.17 2.44
N ASN A 86 -13.66 23.40 2.15
CA ASN A 86 -13.00 22.92 0.93
C ASN A 86 -11.79 22.02 1.22
N PRO A 87 -11.96 20.90 1.93
CA PRO A 87 -10.86 19.98 2.20
C PRO A 87 -10.40 19.28 0.92
N TYR A 88 -9.14 18.84 0.87
CA TYR A 88 -8.73 17.90 -0.19
C TYR A 88 -9.06 16.46 0.24
N ALA A 89 -9.48 15.61 -0.71
CA ALA A 89 -9.64 14.19 -0.45
C ALA A 89 -9.22 13.42 -1.69
N THR A 90 -8.40 12.37 -1.54
CA THR A 90 -7.81 11.66 -2.69
C THR A 90 -8.85 10.97 -3.57
N MET A 91 -10.07 10.75 -3.07
CA MET A 91 -11.21 10.22 -3.85
C MET A 91 -12.05 11.28 -4.59
N LYS A 92 -11.73 12.58 -4.47
CA LYS A 92 -12.37 13.63 -5.27
C LYS A 92 -12.02 13.43 -6.74
N LEU A 93 -12.99 13.65 -7.62
CA LEU A 93 -12.80 13.46 -9.07
C LEU A 93 -11.69 14.37 -9.61
N GLU A 94 -11.56 15.58 -9.05
CA GLU A 94 -10.50 16.52 -9.40
C GLU A 94 -9.12 15.96 -9.03
N SER A 95 -8.98 15.36 -7.84
CA SER A 95 -7.74 14.72 -7.40
C SER A 95 -7.39 13.51 -8.26
N GLU A 96 -8.37 12.66 -8.56
CA GLU A 96 -8.19 11.48 -9.43
C GLU A 96 -7.81 11.89 -10.86
N ALA A 97 -8.40 12.97 -11.39
CA ALA A 97 -8.05 13.50 -12.71
C ALA A 97 -6.60 14.03 -12.76
N ILE A 98 -6.15 14.74 -11.72
CA ILE A 98 -4.76 15.21 -11.61
C ILE A 98 -3.81 14.00 -11.57
N ILE A 99 -4.11 12.99 -10.74
CA ILE A 99 -3.29 11.76 -10.64
C ILE A 99 -3.20 11.06 -12.01
N ALA A 100 -4.33 10.90 -12.70
CA ALA A 100 -4.34 10.28 -14.03
C ALA A 100 -3.53 11.09 -15.06
N GLY A 101 -3.60 12.42 -15.01
CA GLY A 101 -2.79 13.31 -15.84
C GLY A 101 -1.28 13.15 -15.59
N GLU A 102 -0.86 13.09 -14.33
CA GLU A 102 0.55 12.89 -13.96
C GLU A 102 1.08 11.51 -14.37
N ILE A 103 0.26 10.45 -14.24
CA ILE A 103 0.60 9.12 -14.76
C ILE A 103 0.82 9.18 -16.28
N GLY A 104 -0.06 9.89 -16.99
CA GLY A 104 0.09 10.12 -18.44
C GLY A 104 1.41 10.84 -18.76
N ARG A 105 1.77 11.85 -17.98
CA ARG A 105 3.04 12.57 -18.14
C ARG A 105 4.25 11.63 -17.96
N PHE A 106 4.28 10.81 -16.90
CA PHE A 106 5.36 9.84 -16.70
C PHE A 106 5.47 8.80 -17.81
N LEU A 107 4.33 8.40 -18.40
CA LEU A 107 4.32 7.53 -19.57
C LEU A 107 4.95 8.21 -20.79
N MET A 108 4.57 9.45 -21.08
CA MET A 108 5.07 10.19 -22.24
C MET A 108 6.55 10.57 -22.10
N GLU A 109 7.02 10.81 -20.88
CA GLU A 109 8.43 11.08 -20.56
C GLU A 109 9.30 9.79 -20.54
N GLY A 110 8.69 8.60 -20.63
CA GLY A 110 9.40 7.31 -20.61
C GLY A 110 9.82 6.81 -19.22
N SER A 111 9.42 7.50 -18.15
CA SER A 111 9.70 7.10 -16.76
C SER A 111 8.79 5.97 -16.27
N LEU A 112 7.62 5.80 -16.88
CA LEU A 112 6.72 4.67 -16.63
C LEU A 112 6.85 3.63 -17.74
N PHE A 113 7.21 2.40 -17.36
CA PHE A 113 7.35 1.27 -18.28
C PHE A 113 6.77 -0.01 -17.69
N ARG A 114 6.45 -0.96 -18.56
CA ARG A 114 6.01 -2.30 -18.18
C ARG A 114 7.13 -3.30 -18.41
N GLY A 115 7.47 -4.07 -17.38
CA GLY A 115 8.48 -5.12 -17.43
C GLY A 115 8.09 -6.33 -16.59
N SER A 116 8.95 -7.35 -16.60
CA SER A 116 8.84 -8.51 -15.71
C SER A 116 10.03 -8.52 -14.76
N LYS A 117 9.75 -8.57 -13.46
CA LYS A 117 10.73 -8.62 -12.39
C LYS A 117 10.10 -9.40 -11.22
N PRO A 118 10.86 -10.23 -10.48
CA PRO A 118 10.42 -10.71 -9.18
C PRO A 118 10.10 -9.53 -8.25
N VAL A 119 8.90 -9.52 -7.69
CA VAL A 119 8.43 -8.50 -6.75
C VAL A 119 7.95 -9.17 -5.47
N MET A 120 7.92 -8.42 -4.37
CA MET A 120 7.29 -8.89 -3.14
C MET A 120 5.79 -9.04 -3.40
N TRP A 121 5.23 -10.21 -3.08
CA TRP A 121 3.84 -10.55 -3.37
C TRP A 121 3.16 -11.06 -2.10
N SER A 122 2.02 -10.47 -1.75
CA SER A 122 1.16 -10.99 -0.69
C SER A 122 0.18 -11.98 -1.27
N ALA A 123 0.27 -13.25 -0.87
CA ALA A 123 -0.71 -14.27 -1.24
C ALA A 123 -2.09 -14.02 -0.60
N VAL A 124 -2.13 -13.26 0.50
CA VAL A 124 -3.37 -12.93 1.23
C VAL A 124 -4.09 -11.78 0.53
N GLU A 125 -3.37 -10.69 0.24
CA GLU A 125 -3.94 -9.51 -0.43
C GLU A 125 -4.05 -9.70 -1.95
N LYS A 126 -3.42 -10.76 -2.50
CA LYS A 126 -3.32 -11.07 -3.93
C LYS A 126 -2.79 -9.88 -4.75
N THR A 127 -1.79 -9.19 -4.22
CA THR A 127 -1.18 -8.02 -4.87
C THR A 127 0.33 -7.94 -4.62
N ALA A 128 1.01 -7.19 -5.48
CA ALA A 128 2.40 -6.81 -5.28
C ALA A 128 2.49 -5.71 -4.21
N LEU A 129 3.56 -5.76 -3.42
CA LEU A 129 3.84 -4.80 -2.35
C LEU A 129 5.11 -4.00 -2.66
N ALA A 130 5.10 -2.72 -2.33
CA ALA A 130 6.28 -1.89 -2.33
C ALA A 130 7.17 -2.22 -1.12
N GLU A 131 8.48 -2.00 -1.22
CA GLU A 131 9.41 -2.25 -0.12
C GLU A 131 9.07 -1.46 1.15
N ALA A 132 8.54 -0.25 1.00
CA ALA A 132 8.08 0.60 2.10
C ALA A 132 6.86 0.03 2.86
N GLU A 133 6.15 -0.95 2.29
CA GLU A 133 5.00 -1.62 2.89
C GLU A 133 5.41 -2.94 3.60
N ILE A 134 6.69 -3.32 3.55
CA ILE A 134 7.17 -4.56 4.13
C ILE A 134 7.64 -4.34 5.57
N GLU A 135 7.04 -5.10 6.48
CA GLU A 135 7.48 -5.22 7.86
C GLU A 135 8.11 -6.59 8.10
N TYR A 136 9.24 -6.60 8.82
CA TYR A 136 10.00 -7.81 9.09
C TYR A 136 9.68 -8.40 10.46
N PHE A 137 9.47 -9.71 10.48
CA PHE A 137 9.21 -10.47 11.70
C PHE A 137 10.03 -11.76 11.69
N ASP A 138 10.45 -12.20 12.87
CA ASP A 138 11.11 -13.49 13.03
C ASP A 138 10.15 -14.62 12.66
N ARG A 139 10.62 -15.53 11.80
CA ARG A 139 9.87 -16.70 11.36
C ARG A 139 10.75 -17.93 11.33
N THR A 140 10.30 -18.99 11.99
CA THR A 140 10.92 -20.31 11.86
C THR A 140 10.66 -20.88 10.46
N SER A 141 11.73 -21.25 9.76
CA SER A 141 11.68 -21.80 8.40
C SER A 141 12.29 -23.19 8.35
N THR A 142 11.84 -24.02 7.39
CA THR A 142 12.41 -25.36 7.18
C THR A 142 13.71 -25.23 6.40
N THR A 143 14.79 -25.76 6.96
CA THR A 143 16.11 -25.79 6.33
C THR A 143 16.38 -27.17 5.74
N ILE A 144 16.82 -27.22 4.49
CA ILE A 144 17.20 -28.47 3.82
C ILE A 144 18.60 -28.38 3.21
N TYR A 145 19.23 -29.54 3.04
CA TYR A 145 20.41 -29.74 2.20
C TYR A 145 20.04 -30.69 1.07
N ALA A 146 20.15 -30.23 -0.17
CA ALA A 146 19.79 -31.02 -1.35
C ALA A 146 21.04 -31.34 -2.17
N ARG A 147 21.06 -32.56 -2.74
CA ARG A 147 22.17 -33.09 -3.53
C ARG A 147 21.79 -33.12 -5.01
N PHE A 148 22.60 -32.49 -5.85
CA PHE A 148 22.44 -32.46 -7.30
C PHE A 148 23.62 -33.17 -7.97
N PRO A 149 23.45 -34.41 -8.43
CA PRO A 149 24.50 -35.14 -9.13
C PRO A 149 24.90 -34.42 -10.42
N VAL A 150 26.20 -34.33 -10.70
CA VAL A 150 26.70 -33.81 -11.97
C VAL A 150 26.49 -34.86 -13.06
N THR A 151 25.57 -34.60 -14.00
CA THR A 151 25.27 -35.52 -15.12
C THR A 151 26.25 -35.35 -16.27
N LYS A 152 26.78 -34.13 -16.49
CA LYS A 152 27.79 -33.82 -17.50
C LYS A 152 28.83 -32.87 -16.91
N ALA A 153 30.06 -33.34 -16.76
CA ALA A 153 31.15 -32.55 -16.23
C ALA A 153 31.82 -31.71 -17.35
N GLY A 154 32.05 -30.43 -17.09
CA GLY A 154 32.88 -29.57 -17.96
C GLY A 154 34.38 -29.73 -17.70
N HIS A 155 34.76 -30.47 -16.64
CA HIS A 155 36.13 -30.71 -16.22
C HIS A 155 36.25 -32.12 -15.61
N PRO A 156 37.29 -32.92 -15.93
CA PRO A 156 37.40 -34.32 -15.48
C PRO A 156 37.35 -34.50 -13.95
N ALA A 157 37.91 -33.56 -13.19
CA ALA A 157 37.87 -33.58 -11.72
C ALA A 157 36.46 -33.51 -11.11
N LEU A 158 35.42 -33.23 -11.91
CA LEU A 158 34.03 -33.14 -11.47
C LEU A 158 33.20 -34.37 -11.89
N GLU A 159 33.81 -35.37 -12.54
CA GLU A 159 33.12 -36.63 -12.84
C GLU A 159 32.75 -37.38 -11.55
N GLY A 160 31.49 -37.82 -11.46
CA GLY A 160 30.95 -38.47 -10.26
C GLY A 160 30.72 -37.53 -9.06
N ALA A 161 31.02 -36.23 -9.20
CA ALA A 161 30.79 -35.25 -8.14
C ALA A 161 29.29 -34.95 -7.95
N THR A 162 28.96 -34.43 -6.77
CA THR A 162 27.62 -33.99 -6.41
C THR A 162 27.69 -32.58 -5.84
N VAL A 163 26.84 -31.70 -6.34
CA VAL A 163 26.70 -30.35 -5.81
C VAL A 163 25.74 -30.40 -4.62
N VAL A 164 26.18 -29.89 -3.47
CA VAL A 164 25.33 -29.76 -2.28
C VAL A 164 24.86 -28.32 -2.19
N ILE A 165 23.55 -28.12 -2.13
CA ILE A 165 22.94 -26.80 -1.92
C ILE A 165 22.23 -26.76 -0.58
N TRP A 166 22.17 -25.56 0.01
CA TRP A 166 21.44 -25.26 1.22
C TRP A 166 20.36 -24.21 0.92
N THR A 167 19.15 -24.41 1.46
CA THR A 167 18.07 -23.43 1.33
C THR A 167 17.10 -23.48 2.51
N THR A 168 16.51 -22.32 2.82
CA THR A 168 15.39 -22.15 3.76
C THR A 168 14.03 -22.07 3.06
N THR A 169 14.00 -22.13 1.72
CA THR A 169 12.78 -22.09 0.89
C THR A 169 12.62 -23.35 0.04
N PRO A 170 12.31 -24.53 0.62
CA PRO A 170 12.16 -25.78 -0.15
C PRO A 170 11.15 -25.70 -1.30
N TRP A 171 10.13 -24.83 -1.18
CA TRP A 171 9.10 -24.64 -2.19
C TRP A 171 9.62 -24.02 -3.50
N THR A 172 10.81 -23.42 -3.52
CA THR A 172 11.43 -22.87 -4.74
C THR A 172 12.20 -23.92 -5.55
N MET A 173 12.31 -25.15 -5.05
CA MET A 173 13.07 -26.23 -5.68
C MET A 173 12.51 -26.72 -7.04
N PRO A 174 11.17 -26.77 -7.26
CA PRO A 174 10.62 -27.21 -8.53
C PRO A 174 10.98 -26.32 -9.73
N GLY A 175 11.24 -25.02 -9.50
CA GLY A 175 11.40 -24.02 -10.55
C GLY A 175 10.08 -23.44 -11.02
#